data_AF-A0A1V6QPC0-F1
#
_entry.id   AF-A0A1V6QPC0-F1
#
_cell.length_a   1.000
_cell.length_b   1.000
_cell.length_c   1.000
_cell.angle_alpha   90.00
_cell.angle_beta   90.00
_cell.angle_gamma   90.00
#
_symmetry.space_group_name_H-M   'P 1'
#
loop_
_entity.id
_entity.type
_entity.pdbx_description
1 polymer ?
#
loop_
_entity_poly.entity_id
_entity_poly.type
_entity_poly.pdbx_seq_one_letter_code
_entity_poly.pdbx_strand_id
1 'polypeptide(L)'
;MVFYAYAASDTDMNARFVITAPSVEVVDEWFLDARADGLEATRHGPELYTYKYSQAQWIYDWSIGSGTAATKSSRNKIFFTRFNDAAGFQQSMIPNQFAPNHISGNTFYIRSKSKPSVFWNVDENFVYATQLARTRFKISIQGGSKGDVMIPKHDIVLTALLGNPLREYTVYWSSENALKTEAADVGGGGALPGPGYPYPGQGYPGWPQMNISTFKFESFKNCFIPIGKDIEHNDAKLAFYKDAGEEWELVS
;
A
#
# COMPACT_ATOMS: atom_id res chain seq x y z
N MET A 1 -7.91 -14.32 -4.52
CA MET A 1 -8.82 -13.61 -5.46
C MET A 1 -8.02 -13.30 -6.71
N VAL A 2 -8.62 -13.30 -7.90
CA VAL A 2 -7.94 -12.81 -9.10
C VAL A 2 -8.21 -11.31 -9.22
N PHE A 3 -7.18 -10.54 -9.53
CA PHE A 3 -7.25 -9.12 -9.79
C PHE A 3 -7.11 -8.83 -11.29
N TYR A 4 -7.95 -7.95 -11.81
CA TYR A 4 -7.94 -7.50 -13.19
C TYR A 4 -7.68 -6.00 -13.26
N ALA A 5 -6.87 -5.56 -14.22
CA ALA A 5 -6.66 -4.16 -14.54
C ALA A 5 -6.55 -3.97 -16.06
N TYR A 6 -6.75 -2.75 -16.53
CA TYR A 6 -6.51 -2.37 -17.92
C TYR A 6 -5.14 -1.74 -18.07
N ALA A 7 -4.43 -2.12 -19.14
CA ALA A 7 -3.34 -1.33 -19.71
C ALA A 7 -3.74 -0.86 -21.09
N ALA A 8 -3.86 0.45 -21.28
CA ALA A 8 -4.25 1.05 -22.55
C ALA A 8 -3.14 1.95 -23.10
N SER A 9 -2.95 1.93 -24.41
CA SER A 9 -2.08 2.93 -25.03
C SER A 9 -2.71 4.33 -24.89
N ASP A 10 -1.85 5.33 -24.75
CA ASP A 10 -2.22 6.74 -24.69
C ASP A 10 -2.76 7.32 -26.00
N THR A 11 -2.49 6.65 -27.14
CA THR A 11 -2.71 7.19 -28.48
C THR A 11 -3.40 6.21 -29.44
N ASP A 12 -3.24 4.90 -29.25
CA ASP A 12 -3.93 3.88 -30.06
C ASP A 12 -4.96 3.10 -29.22
N MET A 13 -6.24 3.30 -29.53
CA MET A 13 -7.34 2.59 -28.87
C MET A 13 -7.35 1.08 -29.14
N ASN A 14 -6.60 0.58 -30.13
CA ASN A 14 -6.50 -0.86 -30.39
C ASN A 14 -5.42 -1.52 -29.52
N ALA A 15 -4.47 -0.75 -28.99
CA ALA A 15 -3.40 -1.28 -28.16
C ALA A 15 -3.83 -1.31 -26.69
N ARG A 16 -4.75 -2.22 -26.37
CA ARG A 16 -5.29 -2.43 -25.02
C ARG A 16 -5.11 -3.86 -24.57
N PHE A 17 -4.84 -4.02 -23.28
CA PHE A 17 -4.65 -5.29 -22.61
C PHE A 17 -5.49 -5.34 -21.33
N VAL A 18 -5.99 -6.54 -21.02
CA VAL A 18 -6.38 -6.90 -19.66
C VAL A 18 -5.18 -7.54 -18.99
N ILE A 19 -4.79 -6.99 -17.85
CA ILE A 19 -3.82 -7.54 -16.93
C ILE A 19 -4.59 -8.43 -15.95
N THR A 20 -4.15 -9.67 -15.77
CA THR A 20 -4.68 -10.61 -14.78
C THR A 20 -3.57 -10.99 -13.80
N ALA A 21 -3.81 -10.82 -12.50
CA ALA A 21 -2.82 -11.08 -11.45
C ALA A 21 -3.47 -11.63 -10.16
N PRO A 22 -2.71 -12.16 -9.18
CA PRO A 22 -3.24 -12.56 -7.88
C PRO A 22 -3.73 -11.40 -7.00
N SER A 23 -3.26 -10.17 -7.21
CA SER A 23 -3.67 -8.99 -6.44
C SER A 23 -3.25 -7.69 -7.13
N VAL A 24 -3.77 -6.55 -6.65
CA VAL A 24 -3.37 -5.22 -7.13
C VAL A 24 -1.89 -4.94 -6.85
N GLU A 25 -1.36 -5.44 -5.73
CA GLU A 25 0.04 -5.25 -5.37
C GLU A 25 0.99 -5.91 -6.36
N VAL A 26 0.62 -7.07 -6.92
CA VAL A 26 1.41 -7.73 -7.95
C VAL A 26 1.42 -6.88 -9.24
N VAL A 27 0.30 -6.28 -9.61
CA VAL A 27 0.24 -5.36 -10.77
C VAL A 27 1.07 -4.09 -10.51
N ASP A 28 1.02 -3.56 -9.28
CA ASP A 28 1.80 -2.40 -8.89
C ASP A 28 3.31 -2.69 -8.83
N GLU A 29 3.71 -3.90 -8.41
CA GLU A 29 5.10 -4.38 -8.50
C GLU A 29 5.56 -4.43 -9.97
N TRP A 30 4.75 -5.00 -10.86
CA TRP A 30 5.03 -4.99 -12.29
C TRP A 30 5.15 -3.58 -12.86
N PHE A 31 4.22 -2.68 -12.51
CA PHE A 31 4.24 -1.31 -13.00
C PHE A 31 5.55 -0.61 -12.63
N LEU A 32 6.01 -0.79 -11.38
CA LEU A 32 7.27 -0.22 -10.93
C LEU A 32 8.49 -0.86 -11.61
N ASP A 33 8.52 -2.18 -11.73
CA ASP A 33 9.59 -2.90 -12.43
C ASP A 33 9.66 -2.47 -13.92
N ALA A 34 8.52 -2.40 -14.60
CA ALA A 34 8.43 -1.97 -15.99
C ALA A 34 8.89 -0.51 -16.19
N ARG A 35 8.53 0.39 -15.27
CA ARG A 35 9.03 1.78 -15.29
C ARG A 35 10.53 1.86 -15.05
N ALA A 36 11.07 1.04 -14.15
CA ALA A 36 12.51 0.97 -13.90
C ALA A 36 13.28 0.48 -15.14
N ASP A 37 12.68 -0.39 -15.94
CA ASP A 37 13.24 -0.83 -17.21
C ASP A 37 13.08 0.20 -18.34
N GLY A 38 12.30 1.26 -18.15
CA GLY A 38 12.14 2.36 -19.13
C GLY A 38 10.77 2.42 -19.82
N LEU A 39 9.78 1.63 -19.38
CA LEU A 39 8.40 1.79 -19.83
C LEU A 39 7.86 3.16 -19.36
N GLU A 40 7.48 3.99 -20.31
CA GLU A 40 6.77 5.24 -20.07
C GLU A 40 5.29 4.92 -19.83
N ALA A 41 4.99 4.55 -18.58
CA ALA A 41 3.65 4.24 -18.13
C ALA A 41 3.16 5.18 -17.01
N THR A 42 1.86 5.43 -16.99
CA THR A 42 1.15 6.20 -15.96
C THR A 42 0.05 5.35 -15.34
N ARG A 43 -0.03 5.34 -14.01
CA ARG A 43 -1.09 4.69 -13.25
C ARG A 43 -2.16 5.72 -12.88
N HIS A 44 -3.38 5.55 -13.37
CA HIS A 44 -4.52 6.45 -13.10
C HIS A 44 -5.35 5.99 -11.90
N GLY A 45 -5.33 4.69 -11.63
CA GLY A 45 -6.02 4.06 -10.51
C GLY A 45 -5.56 2.61 -10.36
N PRO A 46 -6.15 1.87 -9.41
CA PRO A 46 -5.79 0.46 -9.20
C PRO A 46 -6.10 -0.42 -10.43
N GLU A 47 -7.12 -0.06 -11.21
CA GLU A 47 -7.58 -0.84 -12.36
C GLU A 47 -7.19 -0.24 -13.72
N LEU A 48 -6.49 0.90 -13.76
CA LEU A 48 -6.20 1.61 -15.03
C LEU A 48 -4.77 2.12 -15.09
N TYR A 49 -4.04 1.59 -16.06
CA TYR A 49 -2.70 1.97 -16.43
C TYR A 49 -2.71 2.41 -17.90
N THR A 50 -1.87 3.40 -18.21
CA THR A 50 -1.63 3.84 -19.58
C THR A 50 -0.16 3.79 -19.91
N TYR A 51 0.17 3.60 -21.18
CA TYR A 51 1.55 3.54 -21.66
C TYR A 51 1.69 4.18 -23.04
N LYS A 52 2.91 4.55 -23.42
CA LYS A 52 3.20 5.11 -24.76
C LYS A 52 3.02 4.05 -25.85
N TYR A 53 2.23 4.35 -26.88
CA TYR A 53 2.02 3.40 -27.99
C TYR A 53 3.31 2.90 -28.65
N SER A 54 4.31 3.79 -28.80
CA SER A 54 5.61 3.46 -29.37
C SER A 54 6.35 2.34 -28.62
N GLN A 55 5.93 2.05 -27.38
CA GLN A 55 6.45 0.97 -26.53
C GLN A 55 5.49 -0.22 -26.41
N ALA A 56 4.46 -0.35 -27.26
CA ALA A 56 3.52 -1.48 -27.22
C ALA A 56 4.23 -2.85 -27.33
N GLN A 57 5.33 -2.92 -28.09
CA GLN A 57 6.15 -4.13 -28.18
C GLN A 57 6.70 -4.58 -26.82
N TRP A 58 6.98 -3.64 -25.91
CA TRP A 58 7.45 -3.98 -24.56
C TRP A 58 6.40 -4.78 -23.80
N ILE A 59 5.12 -4.42 -23.89
CA ILE A 59 4.07 -5.17 -23.23
C ILE A 59 3.94 -6.58 -23.83
N TYR A 60 4.14 -6.72 -25.14
CA TYR A 60 4.19 -8.05 -25.76
C TYR A 60 5.34 -8.88 -25.21
N ASP A 61 6.54 -8.31 -25.13
CA ASP A 61 7.72 -9.01 -24.62
C ASP A 61 7.54 -9.47 -23.17
N TRP A 62 6.82 -8.69 -22.37
CA TRP A 62 6.41 -9.07 -21.02
C TRP A 62 5.33 -10.16 -21.00
N SER A 63 4.35 -10.10 -21.91
CA SER A 63 3.25 -11.07 -22.00
C SER A 63 3.71 -12.47 -22.43
N ILE A 64 4.74 -12.55 -23.26
CA ILE A 64 5.29 -13.80 -23.79
C ILE A 64 6.52 -14.30 -23.03
N GLY A 65 6.94 -13.58 -21.98
CA GLY A 65 8.02 -13.98 -21.09
C GLY A 65 9.43 -13.80 -21.67
N SER A 66 9.61 -13.01 -22.73
CA SER A 66 10.89 -12.64 -23.33
C SER A 66 11.56 -11.42 -22.70
N GLY A 67 10.91 -10.77 -21.72
CA GLY A 67 11.46 -9.64 -20.96
C GLY A 67 12.85 -9.91 -20.36
N THR A 68 13.65 -8.85 -20.23
CA THR A 68 15.03 -8.87 -19.72
C THR A 68 15.08 -9.19 -18.21
N ALA A 69 16.29 -9.48 -17.71
CA ALA A 69 16.57 -10.10 -16.40
C ALA A 69 16.19 -9.30 -15.13
N ALA A 70 15.77 -8.03 -15.25
CA ALA A 70 15.46 -7.15 -14.11
C ALA A 70 14.07 -7.40 -13.47
N THR A 71 13.24 -8.22 -14.11
CA THR A 71 11.78 -8.32 -13.87
C THR A 71 11.37 -9.53 -13.03
N LYS A 72 12.25 -9.98 -12.13
CA LYS A 72 12.09 -11.26 -11.43
C LYS A 72 10.89 -11.31 -10.47
N SER A 73 10.45 -10.16 -9.94
CA SER A 73 9.50 -10.15 -8.82
C SER A 73 8.06 -10.48 -9.24
N SER A 74 7.64 -9.99 -10.40
CA SER A 74 6.29 -10.14 -10.96
C SER A 74 6.19 -11.18 -12.09
N ARG A 75 7.33 -11.69 -12.58
CA ARG A 75 7.38 -12.75 -13.61
C ARG A 75 6.57 -13.97 -13.18
N ASN A 76 5.78 -14.52 -14.11
CA ASN A 76 4.86 -15.66 -13.91
C ASN A 76 3.72 -15.40 -12.92
N LYS A 77 3.54 -14.18 -12.42
CA LYS A 77 2.40 -13.78 -11.59
C LYS A 77 1.37 -12.95 -12.36
N ILE A 78 1.67 -12.56 -13.59
CA ILE A 78 0.81 -11.69 -14.40
C ILE A 78 0.61 -12.31 -15.78
N PHE A 79 -0.62 -12.24 -16.27
CA PHE A 79 -0.98 -12.53 -17.65
C PHE A 79 -1.52 -11.27 -18.32
N PHE A 80 -1.09 -11.02 -19.55
CA PHE A 80 -1.66 -9.97 -20.40
C PHE A 80 -2.51 -10.63 -21.48
N THR A 81 -3.77 -10.21 -21.58
CA THR A 81 -4.67 -10.63 -22.65
C THR A 81 -4.96 -9.41 -23.52
N ARG A 82 -4.49 -9.43 -24.77
CA ARG A 82 -4.80 -8.38 -25.75
C ARG A 82 -6.30 -8.42 -26.06
N PHE A 83 -6.91 -7.24 -26.23
CA PHE A 83 -8.25 -7.16 -26.79
C PHE A 83 -8.24 -7.61 -28.26
N ASN A 84 -9.32 -8.28 -28.69
CA ASN A 84 -9.48 -8.64 -30.09
C ASN A 84 -9.89 -7.39 -30.88
N ASP A 85 -8.98 -6.92 -31.73
CA ASP A 85 -9.08 -5.64 -32.45
C ASP A 85 -10.02 -5.67 -33.66
N ALA A 86 -10.78 -6.75 -33.87
CA ALA A 86 -11.39 -7.03 -35.17
C ALA A 86 -12.62 -6.14 -35.52
N ALA A 87 -13.23 -5.42 -34.57
CA ALA A 87 -14.43 -4.62 -34.88
C ALA A 87 -14.79 -3.49 -33.88
N GLY A 88 -13.85 -3.01 -33.05
CA GLY A 88 -14.01 -1.73 -32.34
C GLY A 88 -14.97 -1.66 -31.13
N PHE A 89 -15.72 -2.71 -30.78
CA PHE A 89 -16.73 -2.63 -29.70
C PHE A 89 -16.56 -3.61 -28.53
N GLN A 90 -15.52 -4.44 -28.50
CA GLN A 90 -15.32 -5.42 -27.43
C GLN A 90 -14.41 -4.85 -26.33
N GLN A 91 -14.98 -4.09 -25.40
CA GLN A 91 -14.35 -3.87 -24.11
C GLN A 91 -14.83 -4.98 -23.17
N SER A 92 -13.92 -5.88 -22.77
CA SER A 92 -14.22 -6.83 -21.70
C SER A 92 -14.45 -6.00 -20.45
N MET A 93 -15.64 -6.09 -19.88
CA MET A 93 -15.92 -5.49 -18.59
C MET A 93 -15.19 -6.33 -17.54
N ILE A 94 -14.13 -5.79 -16.95
CA ILE A 94 -13.58 -6.40 -15.74
C ILE A 94 -14.63 -6.26 -14.63
N PRO A 95 -14.77 -7.26 -13.74
CA PRO A 95 -15.68 -7.13 -12.61
C PRO A 95 -15.27 -5.92 -11.77
N ASN A 96 -16.24 -5.27 -11.12
CA ASN A 96 -15.94 -4.25 -10.12
C ASN A 96 -15.16 -4.91 -8.97
N GLN A 97 -13.91 -4.50 -8.77
CA GLN A 97 -13.06 -5.05 -7.73
C GLN A 97 -12.76 -3.96 -6.71
N PHE A 98 -13.01 -4.26 -5.44
CA PHE A 98 -12.57 -3.38 -4.38
C PHE A 98 -11.04 -3.43 -4.27
N ALA A 99 -10.37 -2.39 -4.77
CA ALA A 99 -8.93 -2.23 -4.67
C ALA A 99 -8.60 -0.81 -4.18
N PRO A 100 -7.89 -0.65 -3.04
CA PRO A 100 -7.53 0.67 -2.55
C PRO A 100 -6.49 1.28 -3.48
N ASN A 101 -6.56 2.59 -3.67
CA ASN A 101 -5.58 3.30 -4.47
C ASN A 101 -4.28 3.52 -3.67
N HIS A 102 -3.38 2.53 -3.65
CA HIS A 102 -2.10 2.50 -2.91
C HIS A 102 -1.07 3.54 -3.37
N ILE A 103 -1.42 4.82 -3.32
CA ILE A 103 -0.55 5.94 -3.67
C ILE A 103 -0.06 6.61 -2.39
N SER A 104 1.25 6.83 -2.34
CA SER A 104 1.94 7.51 -1.25
C SER A 104 1.37 8.91 -1.04
N GLY A 105 1.00 9.20 0.21
CA GLY A 105 0.40 10.45 0.64
C GLY A 105 -1.14 10.47 0.61
N ASN A 106 -1.79 9.40 0.15
CA ASN A 106 -3.24 9.26 0.27
C ASN A 106 -3.66 8.94 1.71
N THR A 107 -4.93 9.20 2.00
CA THR A 107 -5.53 8.97 3.31
C THR A 107 -6.51 7.82 3.26
N PHE A 108 -6.47 6.94 4.25
CA PHE A 108 -7.30 5.74 4.34
C PHE A 108 -7.83 5.57 5.75
N TYR A 109 -8.97 4.89 5.89
CA TYR A 109 -9.29 4.18 7.12
C TYR A 109 -8.64 2.79 7.07
N ILE A 110 -8.29 2.25 8.22
CA ILE A 110 -7.76 0.88 8.34
C ILE A 110 -8.83 0.04 9.02
N ARG A 111 -9.26 -1.04 8.36
CA ARG A 111 -10.43 -1.85 8.70
C ARG A 111 -10.07 -3.31 8.85
N SER A 112 -10.69 -4.01 9.80
CA SER A 112 -10.56 -5.46 9.94
C SER A 112 -11.25 -6.17 8.77
N LYS A 113 -10.58 -7.15 8.16
CA LYS A 113 -11.15 -7.96 7.08
C LYS A 113 -12.10 -9.03 7.61
N SER A 114 -11.84 -9.55 8.82
CA SER A 114 -12.71 -10.55 9.45
C SER A 114 -14.00 -9.94 10.00
N LYS A 115 -13.93 -8.71 10.51
CA LYS A 115 -15.06 -7.92 11.03
C LYS A 115 -15.07 -6.50 10.42
N PRO A 116 -15.70 -6.27 9.25
CA PRO A 116 -15.71 -4.98 8.56
C PRO A 116 -16.37 -3.80 9.31
N SER A 117 -17.00 -4.03 10.47
CA SER A 117 -17.46 -2.96 11.35
C SER A 117 -16.35 -2.38 12.23
N VAL A 118 -15.19 -3.05 12.34
CA VAL A 118 -14.08 -2.67 13.23
C VAL A 118 -13.03 -1.89 12.46
N PHE A 119 -12.71 -0.70 12.97
CA PHE A 119 -11.74 0.24 12.38
C PHE A 119 -10.68 0.64 13.39
N TRP A 120 -9.54 1.10 12.85
CA TRP A 120 -8.55 1.79 13.66
C TRP A 120 -9.06 3.18 14.04
N ASN A 121 -8.98 3.50 15.32
CA ASN A 121 -9.30 4.80 15.88
C ASN A 121 -8.15 5.27 16.77
N VAL A 122 -7.87 6.56 16.75
CA VAL A 122 -6.89 7.16 17.66
C VAL A 122 -7.66 7.91 18.75
N ASP A 123 -7.39 7.55 19.99
CA ASP A 123 -7.94 8.21 21.17
C ASP A 123 -6.88 8.24 22.28
N GLU A 124 -6.84 9.31 23.09
CA GLU A 124 -5.87 9.47 24.19
C GLU A 124 -4.41 9.08 23.84
N ASN A 125 -3.96 9.36 22.62
CA ASN A 125 -2.64 9.01 22.05
C ASN A 125 -2.38 7.51 21.80
N PHE A 126 -3.39 6.65 21.89
CA PHE A 126 -3.32 5.23 21.54
C PHE A 126 -4.10 4.96 20.27
N VAL A 127 -3.67 3.94 19.52
CA VAL A 127 -4.46 3.39 18.41
C VAL A 127 -5.25 2.17 18.91
N TYR A 128 -6.56 2.24 18.74
CA TYR A 128 -7.52 1.21 19.12
C TYR A 128 -8.19 0.60 17.89
N ALA A 129 -8.67 -0.63 18.04
CA ALA A 129 -9.67 -1.24 17.19
C ALA A 129 -11.05 -1.04 17.84
N THR A 130 -12.00 -0.45 17.11
CA THR A 130 -13.36 -0.16 17.61
C THR A 130 -14.39 -0.15 16.50
N GLN A 131 -15.66 -0.36 16.85
CA GLN A 131 -16.81 -0.19 15.95
C GLN A 131 -17.45 1.20 16.05
N LEU A 132 -17.10 1.99 17.06
CA LEU A 132 -17.79 3.24 17.40
C LEU A 132 -17.22 4.45 16.66
N ALA A 133 -15.94 4.40 16.31
CA ALA A 133 -15.22 5.51 15.72
C ALA A 133 -14.19 5.01 14.68
N ARG A 134 -13.71 5.93 13.86
CA ARG A 134 -12.66 5.66 12.87
C ARG A 134 -11.81 6.89 12.64
N THR A 135 -10.50 6.69 12.56
CA THR A 135 -9.54 7.75 12.25
C THR A 135 -8.99 7.58 10.84
N ARG A 136 -8.82 8.68 10.11
CA ARG A 136 -8.11 8.66 8.81
C ARG A 136 -6.62 8.69 9.05
N PHE A 137 -5.90 7.85 8.32
CA PHE A 137 -4.45 7.76 8.34
C PHE A 137 -3.92 8.13 6.95
N LYS A 138 -3.05 9.13 6.89
CA LYS A 138 -2.20 9.39 5.74
C LYS A 138 -1.05 8.39 5.75
N ILE A 139 -0.85 7.71 4.63
CA ILE A 139 0.17 6.66 4.50
C ILE A 139 1.14 7.09 3.41
N SER A 140 2.43 7.17 3.74
CA SER A 140 3.47 7.63 2.82
C SER A 140 4.66 6.69 2.82
N ILE A 141 5.31 6.49 1.68
CA ILE A 141 6.58 5.76 1.60
C ILE A 141 7.66 6.56 2.32
N GLN A 142 8.45 5.91 3.17
CA GLN A 142 9.59 6.54 3.82
C GLN A 142 10.61 7.00 2.76
N GLY A 143 10.87 8.30 2.68
CA GLY A 143 11.76 8.89 1.67
C GLY A 143 11.19 8.90 0.24
N GLY A 144 9.94 8.47 0.05
CA GLY A 144 9.26 8.54 -1.24
C GLY A 144 8.59 9.89 -1.49
N SER A 145 8.17 10.11 -2.74
CA SER A 145 7.41 11.29 -3.15
C SER A 145 5.90 11.05 -3.04
N LYS A 146 5.14 12.14 -2.93
CA LYS A 146 3.69 12.08 -3.09
C LYS A 146 3.36 11.64 -4.51
N GLY A 147 2.46 10.67 -4.67
CA GLY A 147 2.12 10.12 -5.98
C GLY A 147 2.83 8.81 -6.32
N ASP A 148 3.87 8.44 -5.56
CA ASP A 148 4.55 7.17 -5.75
C ASP A 148 3.63 5.99 -5.40
N VAL A 149 3.75 4.90 -6.16
CA VAL A 149 2.96 3.69 -5.93
C VAL A 149 3.57 2.89 -4.78
N MET A 150 2.75 2.55 -3.79
CA MET A 150 3.14 1.74 -2.64
C MET A 150 3.00 0.25 -2.95
N ILE A 151 4.05 -0.51 -2.67
CA ILE A 151 4.06 -1.98 -2.80
C ILE A 151 4.54 -2.63 -1.50
N PRO A 152 4.23 -3.92 -1.25
CA PRO A 152 4.43 -4.60 0.04
C PRO A 152 5.83 -4.43 0.66
N LYS A 153 6.87 -4.36 -0.19
CA LYS A 153 8.27 -4.24 0.24
C LYS A 153 8.66 -2.87 0.81
N HIS A 154 7.86 -1.83 0.56
CA HIS A 154 8.18 -0.47 0.98
C HIS A 154 8.02 -0.30 2.49
N ASP A 155 8.94 0.48 3.06
CA ASP A 155 8.80 1.04 4.39
C ASP A 155 7.91 2.28 4.30
N ILE A 156 6.94 2.39 5.21
CA ILE A 156 5.92 3.43 5.21
C ILE A 156 5.80 4.11 6.57
N VAL A 157 5.42 5.38 6.54
CA VAL A 157 5.10 6.20 7.70
C VAL A 157 3.59 6.40 7.75
N LEU A 158 3.05 6.27 8.96
CA LEU A 158 1.65 6.51 9.26
C LEU A 158 1.46 7.83 9.98
N THR A 159 0.45 8.57 9.55
CA THR A 159 0.09 9.84 10.17
C THR A 159 -1.42 9.88 10.39
N ALA A 160 -1.84 9.90 11.66
CA ALA A 160 -3.24 10.05 12.03
C ALA A 160 -3.70 11.50 11.85
N LEU A 161 -4.90 11.67 11.28
CA LEU A 161 -5.54 12.96 11.01
C LEU A 161 -6.66 13.18 12.04
N LEU A 162 -6.33 13.82 13.15
CA LEU A 162 -7.23 14.03 14.29
C LEU A 162 -7.89 15.41 14.24
N GLY A 163 -9.17 15.48 13.86
CA GLY A 163 -10.05 16.66 14.00
C GLY A 163 -9.61 17.92 13.22
N ASN A 164 -8.47 18.49 13.59
CA ASN A 164 -7.78 19.55 12.87
C ASN A 164 -6.86 18.95 11.78
N PRO A 165 -7.15 19.14 10.49
CA PRO A 165 -6.35 18.59 9.40
C PRO A 165 -4.92 19.18 9.31
N LEU A 166 -4.63 20.24 10.07
CA LEU A 166 -3.30 20.84 10.14
C LEU A 166 -2.41 20.22 11.22
N ARG A 167 -2.95 19.36 12.09
CA ARG A 167 -2.18 18.62 13.09
C ARG A 167 -2.06 17.17 12.67
N GLU A 168 -0.87 16.84 12.18
CA GLU A 168 -0.47 15.51 11.81
C GLU A 168 0.16 14.81 13.03
N TYR A 169 -0.34 13.61 13.36
CA TYR A 169 0.16 12.81 14.48
C TYR A 169 0.85 11.55 13.93
N THR A 170 2.15 11.43 14.12
CA THR A 170 2.90 10.26 13.66
C THR A 170 2.53 9.06 14.52
N VAL A 171 2.15 7.96 13.87
CA VAL A 171 1.93 6.69 14.56
C VAL A 171 3.27 6.00 14.71
N TYR A 172 3.56 5.52 15.92
CA TYR A 172 4.79 4.81 16.21
C TYR A 172 4.50 3.64 17.14
N TRP A 173 5.44 2.70 17.14
CA TRP A 173 5.41 1.59 18.05
C TRP A 173 6.01 1.97 19.41
N SER A 174 5.26 1.72 20.50
CA SER A 174 5.73 1.99 21.86
C SER A 174 6.30 0.74 22.54
N SER A 175 7.16 0.94 23.53
CA SER A 175 7.73 -0.13 24.37
C SER A 175 6.69 -0.94 25.17
N GLU A 176 5.46 -0.45 25.30
CA GLU A 176 4.33 -1.12 25.97
C GLU A 176 3.63 -2.16 25.09
N ASN A 177 4.21 -2.52 23.96
CA ASN A 177 3.60 -3.40 22.98
C ASN A 177 2.27 -2.83 22.42
N ALA A 178 2.20 -1.51 22.22
CA ALA A 178 1.02 -0.83 21.67
C ALA A 178 1.39 0.23 20.64
N LEU A 179 0.49 0.47 19.68
CA LEU A 179 0.58 1.63 18.79
C LEU A 179 0.16 2.90 19.53
N LYS A 180 1.02 3.91 19.44
CA LYS A 180 0.78 5.25 19.99
C LYS A 180 0.89 6.30 18.89
N THR A 181 0.39 7.49 19.19
CA THR A 181 0.50 8.66 18.30
C THR A 181 1.14 9.82 19.02
N GLU A 182 2.04 10.52 18.34
CA GLU A 182 2.70 11.72 18.85
C GLU A 182 2.47 12.85 17.84
N ALA A 183 2.10 14.03 18.33
CA ALA A 183 1.98 15.19 17.46
C ALA A 183 3.35 15.50 16.88
N ALA A 184 3.44 15.81 15.57
CA ALA A 184 4.64 16.42 15.06
C ALA A 184 4.91 17.71 15.86
N ASP A 185 6.11 17.86 16.42
CA ASP A 185 6.51 19.08 17.11
C ASP A 185 6.37 20.25 16.12
N VAL A 186 5.29 21.02 16.25
CA VAL A 186 5.07 22.23 15.46
C VAL A 186 5.94 23.33 16.07
N GLY A 187 7.26 23.24 15.88
CA GLY A 187 8.22 24.08 16.60
C GLY A 187 9.58 24.19 15.94
N GLY A 188 9.68 25.04 14.92
CA GLY A 188 10.91 25.76 14.56
C GLY A 188 12.03 24.97 13.89
N GLY A 189 12.04 24.94 12.55
CA GLY A 189 13.28 24.92 11.74
C GLY A 189 14.37 23.89 12.06
N GLY A 190 14.07 22.81 12.77
CA GLY A 190 15.01 21.76 13.13
C GLY A 190 15.14 20.78 11.96
N ALA A 191 16.35 20.69 11.42
CA ALA A 191 16.70 19.85 10.29
C ALA A 191 16.19 18.40 10.43
N LEU A 192 15.61 17.89 9.34
CA LEU A 192 15.40 16.45 9.15
C LEU A 192 16.72 15.72 9.42
N PRO A 193 16.73 14.59 10.16
CA PRO A 193 17.93 13.78 10.28
C PRO A 193 18.32 13.30 8.89
N GLY A 194 19.52 13.70 8.45
CA GLY A 194 20.07 13.39 7.14
C GLY A 194 20.25 11.88 6.92
N PRO A 195 20.49 11.45 5.67
CA PRO A 195 20.53 10.05 5.31
C PRO A 195 21.84 9.44 5.78
N GLY A 196 21.77 8.59 6.79
CA GLY A 196 22.85 7.71 7.11
C GLY A 196 22.60 6.98 8.41
N TYR A 197 22.14 5.73 8.34
CA TYR A 197 22.78 4.63 9.07
C TYR A 197 22.47 3.28 8.38
N PRO A 198 23.38 2.30 8.49
CA PRO A 198 23.44 1.10 7.66
C PRO A 198 22.55 -0.04 8.19
N TYR A 199 22.41 -1.05 7.34
CA TYR A 199 21.56 -2.25 7.42
C TYR A 199 21.35 -2.94 8.80
N PRO A 200 20.18 -3.59 8.98
CA PRO A 200 19.82 -4.37 10.17
C PRO A 200 20.40 -5.78 10.12
N GLY A 201 21.00 -6.24 11.23
CA GLY A 201 21.46 -7.62 11.32
C GLY A 201 22.29 -7.90 12.56
N GLN A 202 21.63 -7.95 13.74
CA GLN A 202 21.89 -8.87 14.86
C GLN A 202 21.15 -8.38 16.09
N GLY A 203 19.96 -8.94 16.34
CA GLY A 203 19.32 -8.81 17.64
C GLY A 203 20.07 -9.65 18.65
N TYR A 204 20.74 -9.01 19.61
CA TYR A 204 21.12 -9.63 20.88
C TYR A 204 20.08 -9.29 21.96
N PRO A 205 19.80 -10.22 22.88
CA PRO A 205 18.69 -10.12 23.81
C PRO A 205 19.05 -9.17 24.97
N GLY A 206 18.17 -8.20 25.26
CA GLY A 206 18.21 -7.44 26.52
C GLY A 206 18.11 -5.92 26.45
N TRP A 207 17.96 -5.29 25.28
CA TRP A 207 17.76 -3.83 25.18
C TRP A 207 16.32 -3.45 24.80
N PRO A 208 15.76 -2.37 25.39
CA PRO A 208 14.47 -1.82 24.99
C PRO A 208 14.53 -1.34 23.55
N GLN A 209 13.64 -1.87 22.72
CA GLN A 209 13.57 -1.61 21.29
C GLN A 209 13.08 -0.17 21.01
N MET A 210 13.64 0.43 19.96
CA MET A 210 13.45 1.83 19.55
C MET A 210 11.97 2.16 19.25
N ASN A 211 11.59 3.43 19.40
CA ASN A 211 10.35 3.99 18.85
C ASN A 211 10.45 3.98 17.31
N ILE A 212 10.11 2.86 16.68
CA ILE A 212 10.12 2.73 15.23
C ILE A 212 8.88 3.46 14.69
N SER A 213 9.10 4.50 13.89
CA SER A 213 8.06 5.29 13.19
C SER A 213 7.74 4.77 11.79
N THR A 214 8.44 3.71 11.36
CA THR A 214 8.31 3.13 10.02
C THR A 214 7.90 1.67 10.05
N PHE A 215 6.97 1.29 9.18
CA PHE A 215 6.41 -0.05 9.10
C PHE A 215 6.60 -0.62 7.70
N LYS A 216 6.72 -1.94 7.52
CA LYS A 216 6.56 -2.53 6.19
C LYS A 216 5.10 -2.40 5.76
N PHE A 217 4.85 -2.09 4.49
CA PHE A 217 3.49 -1.97 3.98
C PHE A 217 2.71 -3.29 4.13
N GLU A 218 3.37 -4.44 4.01
CA GLU A 218 2.76 -5.74 4.29
C GLU A 218 2.39 -5.97 5.76
N SER A 219 3.01 -5.25 6.72
CA SER A 219 2.74 -5.44 8.15
C SER A 219 1.31 -5.04 8.54
N PHE A 220 0.64 -4.19 7.76
CA PHE A 220 -0.79 -3.89 7.95
C PHE A 220 -1.63 -5.15 7.83
N LYS A 221 -1.23 -6.07 6.97
CA LYS A 221 -2.04 -7.22 6.63
C LYS A 221 -2.03 -8.29 7.70
N ASN A 222 -1.01 -8.41 8.55
CA ASN A 222 -0.89 -9.60 9.39
C ASN A 222 -0.26 -9.37 10.76
N CYS A 223 0.10 -8.12 11.12
CA CYS A 223 0.94 -7.90 12.29
C CYS A 223 0.24 -7.25 13.47
N PHE A 224 -1.07 -7.01 13.43
CA PHE A 224 -1.77 -6.29 14.49
C PHE A 224 -2.97 -7.07 15.02
N ILE A 225 -3.00 -7.30 16.34
CA ILE A 225 -4.14 -7.89 17.06
C ILE A 225 -4.71 -6.85 18.03
N PRO A 226 -6.04 -6.74 18.14
CA PRO A 226 -6.68 -6.05 19.24
C PRO A 226 -6.47 -6.80 20.56
N ILE A 227 -5.85 -6.14 21.53
CA ILE A 227 -5.65 -6.62 22.90
C ILE A 227 -6.44 -5.77 23.89
N GLY A 228 -7.08 -6.42 24.86
CA GLY A 228 -7.88 -5.74 25.88
C GLY A 228 -9.35 -6.14 25.85
N LYS A 229 -10.24 -5.20 26.18
CA LYS A 229 -11.68 -5.45 26.34
C LYS A 229 -12.32 -5.92 25.04
N ASP A 230 -13.48 -6.56 25.18
CA ASP A 230 -14.29 -7.07 24.08
C ASP A 230 -14.56 -5.98 23.03
N ILE A 231 -14.02 -6.17 21.82
CA ILE A 231 -14.18 -5.28 20.65
C ILE A 231 -15.66 -5.07 20.33
N GLU A 232 -16.53 -6.01 20.70
CA GLU A 232 -17.96 -5.93 20.43
C GLU A 232 -18.67 -4.88 21.29
N HIS A 233 -18.10 -4.50 22.44
CA HIS A 233 -18.76 -3.62 23.42
C HIS A 233 -17.88 -2.43 23.85
N ASN A 234 -16.57 -2.48 23.64
CA ASN A 234 -15.61 -1.44 24.00
C ASN A 234 -14.42 -1.40 23.01
N ASP A 235 -13.60 -0.37 23.14
CA ASP A 235 -12.37 -0.22 22.36
C ASP A 235 -11.26 -1.17 22.88
N ALA A 236 -10.52 -1.79 21.94
CA ALA A 236 -9.38 -2.66 22.24
C ALA A 236 -8.09 -2.04 21.70
N LYS A 237 -7.01 -2.02 22.49
CA LYS A 237 -5.72 -1.45 22.07
C LYS A 237 -5.10 -2.32 20.96
N LEU A 238 -4.47 -1.72 19.97
CA LEU A 238 -3.75 -2.50 18.96
C LEU A 238 -2.34 -2.81 19.43
N ALA A 239 -2.00 -4.10 19.42
CA ALA A 239 -0.67 -4.61 19.67
C ALA A 239 -0.08 -5.27 18.43
N PHE A 240 1.21 -5.07 18.25
CA PHE A 240 2.00 -5.73 17.22
C PHE A 240 2.35 -7.15 17.66
N TYR A 241 2.02 -8.12 16.82
CA TYR A 241 2.49 -9.48 16.94
C TYR A 241 2.93 -9.95 15.57
N LYS A 242 4.10 -10.58 15.50
CA LYS A 242 4.48 -11.28 14.29
C LYS A 242 3.48 -12.43 14.08
N ASP A 243 2.86 -12.49 12.90
CA ASP A 243 1.88 -13.53 12.52
C ASP A 243 0.59 -13.49 13.35
N ALA A 244 0.03 -12.30 13.49
CA ALA A 244 -1.11 -11.97 14.34
C ALA A 244 -2.46 -12.61 13.89
N GLY A 245 -2.52 -13.23 12.71
CA GLY A 245 -3.68 -13.94 12.17
C GLY A 245 -4.89 -13.08 11.78
N GLU A 246 -5.02 -11.88 12.36
CA GLU A 246 -6.01 -10.88 11.95
C GLU A 246 -5.48 -10.05 10.77
N GLU A 247 -6.29 -9.96 9.72
CA GLU A 247 -5.95 -9.18 8.55
C GLU A 247 -6.62 -7.81 8.51
N TRP A 248 -5.84 -6.76 8.27
CA TRP A 248 -6.34 -5.40 8.07
C TRP A 248 -6.21 -4.95 6.61
N GLU A 249 -7.15 -4.13 6.18
CA GLU A 249 -7.17 -3.54 4.84
C GLU A 249 -7.33 -2.03 4.90
N LEU A 250 -6.81 -1.38 3.85
CA LEU A 250 -7.03 0.04 3.63
C LEU A 250 -8.36 0.26 2.94
N VAL A 251 -9.14 1.23 3.40
CA VAL A 251 -10.37 1.66 2.71
C VAL A 251 -10.39 3.19 2.59
N SER A 252 -10.77 3.70 1.41
CA SER A 252 -10.84 5.14 1.10
C SER A 252 -12.08 5.82 1.67
#